data_AF-A0AAP5EB85-F1
#
_entry.id   AF-A0AAP5EB85-F1
#
_cell.length_a   1.000
_cell.length_b   1.000
_cell.length_c   1.000
_cell.angle_alpha   90.00
_cell.angle_beta   90.00
_cell.angle_gamma   90.00
#
_symmetry.space_group_name_H-M   'P 1'
#
loop_
_entity.id
_entity.type
_entity.pdbx_description
1 polymer ?
#
loop_
_entity_poly.entity_id
_entity_poly.type
_entity_poly.pdbx_seq_one_letter_code
_entity_poly.pdbx_strand_id
1 'polypeptide(L)'
;MPSDTRRISGAALLLVSVVYALTIVWGVEWVLDLLRSRTFGMGPELHPRWVRTALALAPFALFSLWVAVRRPPRVGRGFIAGLLVSLALWGWYYADGWMNTGGGANIGLGIIMMLSPLPVFVVIVLFARKA
;
A
#
# COMPACT_ATOMS: atom_id res chain seq x y z
N MET A 1 -13.14 -18.41 30.91
CA MET A 1 -11.80 -17.85 30.58
C MET A 1 -12.02 -16.67 29.65
N PRO A 2 -11.69 -15.43 30.03
CA PRO A 2 -11.61 -14.38 29.04
C PRO A 2 -10.38 -14.70 28.17
N SER A 3 -10.60 -15.14 26.94
CA SER A 3 -9.54 -15.10 25.94
C SER A 3 -9.12 -13.64 25.83
N ASP A 4 -7.90 -13.31 26.25
CA ASP A 4 -7.29 -12.02 26.01
C ASP A 4 -7.14 -11.82 24.50
N THR A 5 -8.24 -11.43 23.85
CA THR A 5 -8.24 -11.02 22.46
C THR A 5 -7.52 -9.68 22.45
N ARG A 6 -6.18 -9.71 22.36
CA ARG A 6 -5.33 -8.53 22.25
C ARG A 6 -5.95 -7.63 21.18
N ARG A 7 -6.55 -6.51 21.60
CA ARG A 7 -7.13 -5.56 20.66
C ARG A 7 -5.99 -4.99 19.85
N ILE A 8 -6.05 -5.19 18.53
CA ILE A 8 -5.08 -4.60 17.61
C ILE A 8 -5.22 -3.08 17.71
N SER A 9 -4.15 -2.40 18.13
CA SER A 9 -4.14 -0.96 18.29
C SER A 9 -3.96 -0.25 16.94
N GLY A 10 -4.53 0.94 16.80
CA GLY A 10 -4.33 1.77 15.61
C GLY A 10 -2.84 2.11 15.38
N ALA A 11 -2.07 2.30 16.46
CA ALA A 11 -0.62 2.55 16.38
C ALA A 11 0.15 1.36 15.80
N ALA A 12 -0.19 0.13 16.21
CA ALA A 12 0.44 -1.07 15.66
C ALA A 12 0.13 -1.22 14.15
N LEU A 13 -1.11 -0.95 13.74
CA LEU A 13 -1.48 -0.95 12.32
C LEU A 13 -0.72 0.10 11.55
N LEU A 14 -0.59 1.32 12.08
CA LEU A 14 0.14 2.39 11.42
C LEU A 14 1.61 2.00 11.21
N LEU A 15 2.26 1.43 12.22
CA LEU A 15 3.64 0.95 12.10
C LEU A 15 3.78 -0.11 10.99
N VAL A 16 2.89 -1.12 10.98
CA VAL A 16 2.88 -2.15 9.93
C VAL A 16 2.65 -1.52 8.55
N SER A 17 1.79 -0.51 8.47
CA SER A 17 1.48 0.20 7.22
C SER A 17 2.69 0.98 6.69
N VAL A 18 3.46 1.62 7.58
CA VAL A 18 4.69 2.33 7.22
C VAL A 18 5.74 1.34 6.70
N VAL A 19 5.95 0.22 7.42
CA VAL A 19 6.87 -0.83 6.97
C VAL A 19 6.45 -1.36 5.59
N TYR A 20 5.15 -1.64 5.40
CA TYR A 20 4.60 -2.06 4.12
C TYR A 20 4.87 -1.03 3.00
N ALA A 21 4.53 0.24 3.20
CA ALA A 21 4.70 1.30 2.20
C ALA A 21 6.17 1.50 1.82
N LEU A 22 7.08 1.45 2.81
CA LEU A 22 8.51 1.53 2.54
C LEU A 22 9.00 0.29 1.77
N THR A 23 8.55 -0.90 2.14
CA THR A 23 8.95 -2.15 1.48
C THR A 23 8.46 -2.20 0.04
N ILE A 24 7.18 -1.92 -0.20
CA ILE A 24 6.57 -2.04 -1.53
C ILE A 24 7.14 -1.00 -2.50
N VAL A 25 7.49 0.19 -2.03
CA VAL A 25 8.02 1.25 -2.91
C VAL A 25 9.54 1.19 -2.98
N TRP A 26 10.25 1.28 -1.86
CA TRP A 26 11.71 1.39 -1.85
C TRP A 26 12.39 0.05 -2.04
N GLY A 27 11.90 -0.97 -1.32
CA GLY A 27 12.46 -2.32 -1.40
C GLY A 27 12.28 -2.93 -2.78
N VAL A 28 11.05 -2.92 -3.31
CA VAL A 28 10.78 -3.49 -4.64
C VAL A 28 11.47 -2.70 -5.74
N GLU A 29 11.42 -1.36 -5.74
CA GLU A 29 12.12 -0.59 -6.78
C GLU A 29 13.63 -0.82 -6.75
N TRP A 30 14.23 -0.91 -5.56
CA TRP A 30 15.65 -1.26 -5.43
C TRP A 30 15.96 -2.64 -6.03
N VAL A 31 15.13 -3.65 -5.74
CA VAL A 31 15.28 -4.98 -6.34
C VAL A 31 15.13 -4.93 -7.86
N LEU A 32 14.14 -4.21 -8.38
CA LEU A 32 13.91 -4.10 -9.83
C LEU A 32 15.06 -3.38 -10.54
N ASP A 33 15.61 -2.31 -9.95
CA ASP A 33 16.77 -1.60 -10.50
C ASP A 33 18.02 -2.49 -10.47
N LEU A 34 18.24 -3.23 -9.37
CA LEU A 34 19.32 -4.21 -9.27
C LEU A 34 19.22 -5.28 -10.37
N LEU A 35 18.02 -5.83 -10.58
CA LEU A 35 17.75 -6.82 -11.64
C LEU A 35 17.93 -6.24 -13.06
N ARG A 36 17.78 -4.92 -13.23
CA ARG A 36 17.99 -4.23 -14.51
C ARG A 36 19.42 -3.71 -14.70
N SER A 37 20.32 -3.99 -13.76
CA SER A 37 21.68 -3.40 -13.74
C SER A 37 21.65 -1.87 -13.81
N ARG A 38 20.62 -1.22 -13.24
CA ARG A 38 20.50 0.23 -13.14
C ARG A 38 20.92 0.69 -11.75
N THR A 39 21.53 1.87 -11.67
CA THR A 39 21.80 2.52 -10.38
C THR A 39 20.49 3.00 -9.76
N PHE A 40 20.25 2.63 -8.51
CA PHE A 40 19.09 3.12 -7.75
C PHE A 40 19.18 4.64 -7.57
N GLY A 41 18.34 5.37 -8.31
CA GLY A 41 18.42 6.83 -8.38
C GLY A 41 17.84 7.51 -7.14
N MET A 42 18.60 8.46 -6.57
CA MET A 42 18.19 9.33 -5.45
C MET A 42 18.06 10.81 -5.84
N GLY A 43 18.30 11.17 -7.11
CA GLY A 43 18.16 12.54 -7.61
C GLY A 43 16.72 12.84 -8.04
N PRO A 44 16.42 12.96 -9.35
CA PRO A 44 15.07 13.28 -9.84
C PRO A 44 13.97 12.31 -9.37
N GLU A 45 14.32 11.06 -9.12
CA GLU A 45 13.38 10.00 -8.72
C GLU A 45 12.94 10.06 -7.25
N LEU A 46 13.62 10.86 -6.42
CA LEU A 46 13.38 10.90 -4.97
C LEU A 46 11.97 11.40 -4.64
N HIS A 47 11.57 12.54 -5.21
CA HIS A 47 10.26 13.13 -4.97
C HIS A 47 9.11 12.23 -5.47
N PRO A 48 9.13 11.73 -6.72
CA PRO A 48 8.14 10.75 -7.19
C PRO A 48 8.04 9.49 -6.32
N ARG A 49 9.16 9.00 -5.77
CA ARG A 49 9.16 7.83 -4.88
C ARG A 49 8.47 8.12 -3.55
N TRP A 50 8.66 9.30 -2.98
CA TRP A 50 7.92 9.71 -1.78
C TRP A 50 6.43 9.87 -2.05
N VAL A 51 6.03 10.41 -3.21
CA VAL A 51 4.61 10.47 -3.61
C VAL A 51 4.02 9.07 -3.70
N ARG A 52 4.70 8.13 -4.36
CA ARG A 52 4.30 6.71 -4.42
C ARG A 52 4.19 6.08 -3.04
N THR A 53 5.14 6.37 -2.14
CA THR A 53 5.11 5.90 -0.75
C THR A 53 3.88 6.43 -0.01
N ALA A 54 3.57 7.73 -0.17
CA ALA A 54 2.39 8.34 0.43
C ALA A 54 1.10 7.73 -0.11
N LEU A 55 1.01 7.46 -1.42
CA LEU A 55 -0.14 6.78 -2.03
C LEU A 55 -0.31 5.35 -1.48
N ALA A 56 0.78 4.58 -1.37
CA ALA A 56 0.74 3.23 -0.79
C ALA A 56 0.31 3.24 0.69
N LEU A 57 0.73 4.24 1.45
CA LEU A 57 0.47 4.37 2.88
C LEU A 57 -0.94 4.90 3.19
N ALA A 58 -1.44 5.84 2.40
CA ALA A 58 -2.66 6.61 2.65
C ALA A 58 -3.87 5.78 3.11
N PRO A 59 -4.30 4.70 2.40
CA PRO A 59 -5.50 3.97 2.80
C PRO A 59 -5.33 3.30 4.17
N PHE A 60 -4.14 2.82 4.49
CA PHE A 60 -3.86 2.13 5.75
C PHE A 60 -3.63 3.09 6.91
N ALA A 61 -3.05 4.26 6.66
CA ALA A 61 -2.93 5.32 7.66
C ALA A 61 -4.31 5.86 8.06
N LEU A 62 -5.18 6.13 7.08
CA LEU A 62 -6.57 6.52 7.33
C LEU A 62 -7.34 5.43 8.08
N PHE A 63 -7.13 4.17 7.72
CA PHE A 63 -7.74 3.06 8.44
C PHE A 63 -7.24 2.94 9.88
N SER A 64 -5.95 3.11 10.11
CA SER A 64 -5.34 3.08 11.45
C SER A 64 -5.93 4.17 12.35
N LEU A 65 -6.13 5.38 11.81
CA LEU A 65 -6.82 6.47 12.49
C LEU A 65 -8.29 6.10 12.77
N TRP A 66 -9.00 5.53 11.79
CA TRP A 66 -10.37 5.09 11.97
C TRP A 66 -10.52 4.01 13.05
N VAL A 67 -9.58 3.07 13.14
CA VAL A 67 -9.54 2.04 14.19
C VAL A 67 -9.28 2.65 15.57
N ALA A 68 -8.38 3.63 15.66
CA ALA A 68 -8.11 4.34 16.92
C ALA A 68 -9.37 5.04 17.47
N VAL A 69 -10.21 5.61 16.60
CA VAL A 69 -11.42 6.34 16.98
C VAL A 69 -12.63 5.42 17.16
N ARG A 70 -12.91 4.51 16.20
CA ARG A 70 -14.19 3.76 16.13
C ARG A 70 -14.11 2.29 16.54
N ARG A 71 -12.92 1.71 16.64
CA ARG A 71 -12.70 0.31 17.08
C ARG A 71 -13.64 -0.71 16.40
N PRO A 72 -13.60 -0.85 15.07
CA PRO A 72 -14.49 -1.75 14.34
C PRO A 72 -14.28 -3.22 14.74
N PRO A 73 -15.28 -4.09 14.57
CA PRO A 73 -15.24 -5.46 15.10
C PRO A 73 -14.22 -6.36 14.38
N ARG A 74 -13.95 -6.14 13.08
CA ARG A 74 -13.11 -7.03 12.26
C ARG A 74 -11.88 -6.33 11.67
N VAL A 75 -11.15 -5.58 12.51
CA VAL A 75 -9.92 -4.85 12.15
C VAL A 75 -8.97 -5.67 11.25
N GLY A 76 -8.60 -6.87 11.68
CA GLY A 76 -7.64 -7.71 10.97
C GLY A 76 -8.11 -8.13 9.58
N ARG A 77 -9.39 -8.48 9.41
CA ARG A 77 -9.95 -8.85 8.10
C ARG A 77 -9.94 -7.68 7.13
N GLY A 78 -10.32 -6.49 7.60
CA GLY A 78 -10.25 -5.27 6.80
C GLY A 78 -8.82 -4.96 6.35
N PHE A 79 -7.86 -5.01 7.27
CA PHE A 79 -6.45 -4.76 6.97
C PHE A 79 -5.89 -5.75 5.94
N ILE A 80 -6.12 -7.05 6.12
CA ILE A 80 -5.66 -8.09 5.20
C ILE A 80 -6.29 -7.92 3.82
N ALA A 81 -7.61 -7.68 3.75
CA ALA A 81 -8.29 -7.45 2.47
C ALA A 81 -7.71 -6.24 1.72
N GLY A 82 -7.45 -5.14 2.43
CA GLY A 82 -6.78 -3.98 1.86
C GLY A 82 -5.37 -4.28 1.36
N LEU A 83 -4.60 -5.04 2.14
CA LEU A 83 -3.23 -5.43 1.78
C LEU A 83 -3.23 -6.24 0.48
N LEU A 84 -4.13 -7.21 0.33
CA LEU A 84 -4.25 -8.02 -0.87
C LEU A 84 -4.60 -7.18 -2.11
N VAL A 85 -5.57 -6.26 -1.99
CA VAL A 85 -5.94 -5.36 -3.10
C VAL A 85 -4.80 -4.41 -3.44
N SER A 86 -4.13 -3.85 -2.43
CA SER A 86 -2.99 -2.96 -2.64
C SER A 86 -1.83 -3.69 -3.33
N LEU A 87 -1.50 -4.91 -2.88
CA LEU A 87 -0.49 -5.75 -3.51
C LEU A 87 -0.83 -6.11 -4.96
N ALA A 88 -2.10 -6.37 -5.26
CA ALA A 88 -2.53 -6.63 -6.64
C ALA A 88 -2.32 -5.40 -7.55
N LEU A 89 -2.66 -4.20 -7.06
CA LEU A 89 -2.49 -2.96 -7.82
C LEU A 89 -1.01 -2.59 -8.01
N TRP A 90 -0.20 -2.64 -6.95
CA TRP A 90 1.24 -2.40 -7.04
C TRP A 90 1.96 -3.48 -7.88
N GLY A 91 1.55 -4.74 -7.74
CA GLY A 91 2.07 -5.84 -8.55
C GLY A 91 1.79 -5.63 -10.04
N TRP A 92 0.58 -5.21 -10.40
CA TRP A 92 0.26 -4.81 -11.78
C TRP A 92 1.16 -3.64 -12.21
N TYR A 93 1.23 -2.56 -11.42
CA TYR A 93 2.07 -1.40 -11.72
C TYR A 93 3.52 -1.78 -12.06
N TYR A 94 4.14 -2.63 -11.23
CA TYR A 94 5.51 -3.08 -11.47
C TYR A 94 5.64 -4.06 -12.64
N ALA A 95 4.67 -4.95 -12.84
CA ALA A 95 4.66 -5.89 -13.97
C ALA A 95 4.56 -5.15 -15.31
N ASP A 96 3.67 -4.15 -15.43
CA ASP A 96 3.54 -3.31 -16.62
C ASP A 96 4.85 -2.58 -16.92
N GLY A 97 5.44 -1.93 -15.91
CA GLY A 97 6.73 -1.26 -16.05
C GLY A 97 7.90 -2.20 -16.34
N TRP A 98 7.75 -3.51 -16.12
CA TRP A 98 8.74 -4.53 -16.47
C TRP A 98 8.59 -5.05 -17.90
N MET A 99 7.37 -5.32 -18.32
CA MET A 99 7.09 -5.87 -19.65
C MET A 99 7.17 -4.79 -20.74
N ASN A 100 6.82 -3.53 -20.42
CA ASN A 100 6.68 -2.45 -21.40
C ASN A 100 7.81 -1.41 -21.33
N THR A 101 9.07 -1.86 -21.31
CA THR A 101 10.25 -0.98 -21.15
C THR A 101 10.57 -0.09 -22.36
N GLY A 102 9.93 -0.28 -23.52
CA GLY A 102 10.16 0.47 -24.76
C GLY A 102 8.96 1.26 -25.32
N GLY A 103 7.77 1.12 -24.72
CA GLY A 103 6.58 1.91 -25.07
C GLY A 103 6.41 3.06 -24.09
N GLY A 104 5.96 4.23 -24.54
CA GLY A 104 5.76 5.41 -23.69
C GLY A 104 4.98 5.11 -22.40
N ALA A 105 5.18 5.93 -21.37
CA ALA A 105 4.58 5.72 -20.05
C ALA A 105 3.07 5.46 -20.14
N ASN A 106 2.59 4.40 -19.48
CA ASN A 106 1.18 4.07 -19.40
C ASN A 106 0.46 5.09 -18.48
N ILE A 107 0.04 6.21 -19.05
CA ILE A 107 -0.64 7.31 -18.34
C ILE A 107 -1.88 6.80 -17.61
N GLY A 108 -2.63 5.88 -18.24
CA GLY A 108 -3.82 5.27 -17.65
C GLY A 108 -3.50 4.56 -16.33
N LEU A 109 -2.42 3.77 -16.30
CA LEU A 109 -1.98 3.09 -15.09
C LEU A 109 -1.49 4.08 -14.02
N GLY A 110 -0.82 5.16 -14.41
CA GLY A 110 -0.46 6.24 -13.50
C GLY A 110 -1.68 6.86 -12.79
N ILE A 111 -2.74 7.15 -13.55
CA ILE A 111 -4.00 7.68 -13.00
C ILE A 111 -4.66 6.66 -12.06
N ILE A 112 -4.69 5.38 -12.45
CA ILE A 112 -5.21 4.30 -11.59
C ILE A 112 -4.45 4.26 -10.27
N MET A 113 -3.13 4.39 -10.29
CA MET A 113 -2.31 4.38 -9.07
C MET A 113 -2.55 5.62 -8.20
N MET A 114 -2.76 6.80 -8.78
CA MET A 114 -3.13 8.00 -8.03
C MET A 114 -4.50 7.85 -7.32
N LEU A 115 -5.45 7.19 -7.98
CA LEU A 115 -6.79 6.95 -7.42
C LEU A 115 -6.87 5.69 -6.54
N SER A 116 -5.89 4.80 -6.62
CA SER A 116 -5.83 3.51 -5.91
C SER A 116 -6.05 3.56 -4.39
N PRO A 117 -5.68 4.63 -3.66
CA PRO A 117 -5.99 4.71 -2.23
C PRO A 117 -7.49 4.61 -1.92
N LEU A 118 -8.35 5.13 -2.79
CA LEU A 118 -9.81 5.15 -2.59
C LEU A 118 -10.44 3.74 -2.61
N PRO A 119 -10.31 2.93 -3.67
CA PRO A 119 -10.87 1.59 -3.69
C PRO A 119 -10.25 0.68 -2.62
N VAL A 120 -8.94 0.83 -2.34
CA VAL A 120 -8.29 0.07 -1.26
C VAL A 120 -8.92 0.40 0.09
N PHE A 121 -9.11 1.69 0.40
CA PHE A 121 -9.74 2.11 1.65
C PHE A 121 -11.20 1.64 1.75
N VAL A 122 -11.97 1.70 0.67
CA VAL A 122 -13.35 1.20 0.62
C VAL A 122 -13.39 -0.30 0.95
N VAL A 123 -12.53 -1.11 0.33
CA VAL A 123 -12.43 -2.55 0.62
C VAL A 123 -12.09 -2.79 2.09
N ILE A 124 -11.10 -2.08 2.62
CA ILE A 124 -10.70 -2.19 4.03
C ILE A 124 -11.91 -1.95 4.95
N VAL A 125 -12.64 -0.86 4.72
CA VAL A 125 -13.79 -0.48 5.55
C VAL A 125 -14.93 -1.50 5.44
N LEU A 126 -15.25 -1.97 4.23
CA LEU A 126 -16.31 -2.96 4.02
C LEU A 126 -16.01 -4.26 4.78
N PHE A 127 -14.78 -4.77 4.70
CA PHE A 127 -14.40 -6.01 5.38
C PHE A 127 -14.22 -5.84 6.89
N ALA A 128 -13.85 -4.65 7.35
CA ALA A 128 -13.76 -4.34 8.78
C ALA A 128 -15.13 -4.17 9.47
N ARG A 129 -16.16 -3.76 8.71
CA ARG A 129 -17.53 -3.55 9.20
C ARG A 129 -18.43 -4.76 9.10
N LYS A 130 -18.21 -5.65 8.13
CA LYS A 130 -19.09 -6.81 7.89
C LYS A 130 -19.20 -7.63 9.18
N ALA A 131 -20.42 -7.83 9.68
CA ALA A 131 -20.71 -8.54 10.93
C ALA A 131 -20.67 -10.06 10.79
#